data_AF-A0A448Z5Y5-F1
#
_entry.id   AF-A0A448Z5Y5-F1
#
_cell.length_a   1.000
_cell.length_b   1.000
_cell.length_c   1.000
_cell.angle_alpha   90.00
_cell.angle_beta   90.00
_cell.angle_gamma   90.00
#
_symmetry.space_group_name_H-M   'P 1'
#
loop_
_entity.id
_entity.type
_entity.pdbx_description
1 polymer ?
#
loop_
_entity_poly.entity_id
_entity_poly.type
_entity_poly.pdbx_seq_one_letter_code
_entity_poly.pdbx_strand_id
1 'polypeptide(L)'
;MFSWSNNNSTSTSKVGSTYPGRRLQQNRASASAATPIQGSIRPPTHTRAQHLKSYLEDPTLQRSTRRVSSDDTTFDTVFQTTKGDTLILRVNIPLGSSFAAFCPTMTLAGVKVRHPWVSESSSMMRVTGYPPIQSEQAWKNSNMLLGAAVHEVVKNFQLNAPQVLDITDNGLRSIQTKKTAGTRTPTQTPPRSNNGMYNSTSSTRSSHDDAPPSYNVVAEAESTPAPEIPMPPIPSTYDEVDNASREELDEILQDDLEFKAFVHRLKISDEIFTIGSSRLDENVLLANENLEQEAKLKTLQSEVNELHSTLKSKLDAFSKLEKEQDVICAPPDLKSTIKKLQKAKKEAFEESEELAEEWVDDGVGTVDDFCKRFLEQRKVHHMRAAKMEILNNQER
;
A
#
# COMPACT_ATOMS: atom_id res chain seq x y z
N MET A 1 38.21 17.09 31.68
CA MET A 1 39.25 18.11 31.42
C MET A 1 40.53 17.37 31.07
N PHE A 2 41.10 17.71 29.91
CA PHE A 2 42.50 17.59 29.45
C PHE A 2 43.36 16.43 30.01
N SER A 3 43.75 15.45 29.15
CA SER A 3 45.06 15.34 28.46
C SER A 3 46.23 15.16 29.45
N TRP A 4 47.26 14.32 29.26
CA TRP A 4 47.92 13.85 28.05
C TRP A 4 49.06 12.90 28.49
N SER A 5 49.76 12.35 27.50
CA SER A 5 51.17 11.90 27.55
C SER A 5 51.47 10.44 27.94
N ASN A 6 51.45 9.61 26.90
CA ASN A 6 52.63 8.95 26.32
C ASN A 6 53.98 9.25 27.02
N ASN A 7 54.74 8.21 27.37
CA ASN A 7 56.13 8.19 26.92
C ASN A 7 56.70 6.77 26.79
N ASN A 8 57.56 6.68 25.79
CA ASN A 8 58.17 5.53 25.17
C ASN A 8 59.51 5.23 25.84
N SER A 9 59.88 3.97 26.02
CA SER A 9 61.30 3.59 26.09
C SER A 9 61.50 2.10 25.83
N THR A 10 62.13 1.87 24.69
CA THR A 10 62.80 0.67 24.21
C THR A 10 63.97 0.27 25.12
N SER A 11 64.27 -1.03 25.21
CA SER A 11 65.55 -1.61 24.77
C SER A 11 65.79 -3.04 25.30
N THR A 12 66.17 -3.93 24.36
CA THR A 12 67.20 -4.99 24.47
C THR A 12 67.02 -6.15 25.47
N SER A 13 67.42 -7.40 25.23
CA SER A 13 67.95 -8.16 24.09
C SER A 13 68.28 -9.60 24.55
N LYS A 14 68.37 -10.56 23.61
CA LYS A 14 69.04 -11.89 23.69
C LYS A 14 68.32 -12.94 24.56
N VAL A 15 68.26 -14.24 24.29
CA VAL A 15 69.05 -15.29 23.58
C VAL A 15 68.00 -16.36 23.20
N GLY A 16 67.92 -17.07 22.07
CA GLY A 16 68.90 -17.81 21.27
C GLY A 16 68.61 -19.32 21.37
N SER A 17 68.27 -19.99 20.25
CA SER A 17 68.51 -21.42 19.91
C SER A 17 67.64 -21.79 18.68
N THR A 18 68.15 -21.77 17.44
CA THR A 18 68.88 -22.85 16.71
C THR A 18 67.98 -24.08 16.46
N TYR A 19 67.26 -24.18 15.32
CA TYR A 19 67.58 -24.86 14.03
C TYR A 19 67.59 -26.41 14.11
N PRO A 20 67.46 -27.21 13.00
CA PRO A 20 67.19 -26.88 11.59
C PRO A 20 66.21 -27.82 10.82
N GLY A 21 65.74 -27.37 9.65
CA GLY A 21 65.05 -28.22 8.67
C GLY A 21 65.01 -27.59 7.27
N ARG A 22 65.94 -28.02 6.42
CA ARG A 22 66.34 -27.44 5.12
C ARG A 22 65.56 -28.08 3.95
N ARG A 23 65.00 -27.28 3.03
CA ARG A 23 65.09 -27.58 1.58
C ARG A 23 64.77 -26.37 0.69
N LEU A 24 65.82 -25.89 0.03
CA LEU A 24 65.75 -25.09 -1.19
C LEU A 24 65.42 -26.01 -2.36
N GLN A 25 64.49 -25.59 -3.22
CA GLN A 25 64.65 -25.79 -4.66
C GLN A 25 64.15 -24.55 -5.40
N GLN A 26 65.02 -24.07 -6.26
CA GLN A 26 64.94 -22.91 -7.11
C GLN A 26 64.51 -23.41 -8.50
N ASN A 27 63.43 -22.89 -9.08
CA ASN A 27 63.38 -22.62 -10.52
C ASN A 27 62.16 -21.84 -11.00
N ARG A 28 62.48 -20.79 -11.77
CA ARG A 28 61.80 -20.24 -12.95
C ARG A 28 60.33 -19.75 -12.86
N ALA A 29 60.24 -18.43 -12.82
CA ALA A 29 59.55 -17.56 -13.77
C ALA A 29 58.45 -18.19 -14.66
N SER A 30 57.22 -17.84 -14.35
CA SER A 30 56.17 -17.58 -15.33
C SER A 30 55.31 -16.42 -14.82
N ALA A 31 55.29 -15.35 -15.61
CA ALA A 31 54.42 -14.22 -15.42
C ALA A 31 52.96 -14.68 -15.48
N SER A 32 52.17 -14.29 -14.49
CA SER A 32 50.72 -14.22 -14.62
C SER A 32 50.21 -13.12 -13.70
N ALA A 33 49.39 -12.28 -14.30
CA ALA A 33 48.99 -10.98 -13.81
C ALA A 33 48.39 -11.04 -12.40
N ALA A 34 48.88 -10.16 -11.52
CA ALA A 34 48.17 -9.78 -10.31
C ALA A 34 46.85 -9.11 -10.73
N THR A 35 45.75 -9.85 -10.62
CA THR A 35 44.41 -9.30 -10.73
C THR A 35 44.14 -8.49 -9.46
N PRO A 36 43.81 -7.19 -9.54
CA PRO A 36 43.31 -6.49 -8.38
C PRO A 36 41.97 -7.11 -8.00
N ILE A 37 41.78 -7.36 -6.70
CA ILE A 37 40.51 -7.77 -6.10
C ILE A 37 39.51 -6.65 -6.41
N GLN A 38 38.78 -6.80 -7.51
CA GLN A 38 37.57 -6.06 -7.80
C GLN A 38 36.56 -6.45 -6.73
N GLY A 39 36.34 -5.53 -5.79
CA GLY A 39 35.10 -5.52 -5.03
C GLY A 39 33.95 -5.70 -6.02
N SER A 40 33.11 -6.70 -5.76
CA SER A 40 31.92 -7.00 -6.55
C SER A 40 31.08 -5.73 -6.65
N ILE A 41 31.21 -5.02 -7.78
CA ILE A 41 30.26 -4.00 -8.20
C ILE A 41 29.01 -4.80 -8.53
N ARG A 42 28.14 -4.99 -7.54
CA ARG A 42 26.77 -5.42 -7.83
C ARG A 42 26.21 -4.37 -8.81
N PRO A 43 25.78 -4.76 -10.02
CA PRO A 43 25.14 -3.83 -10.93
C PRO A 43 23.94 -3.17 -10.22
N PRO A 44 23.58 -1.93 -10.58
CA PRO A 44 22.38 -1.29 -10.04
C PRO A 44 21.19 -2.23 -10.26
N THR A 45 20.52 -2.63 -9.19
CA THR A 45 19.50 -3.68 -9.24
C THR A 45 18.29 -3.28 -10.08
N HIS A 46 18.03 -1.98 -10.21
CA HIS A 46 16.96 -1.43 -11.05
C HIS A 46 17.40 -0.22 -11.85
N THR A 47 16.96 -0.14 -13.11
CA THR A 47 17.21 1.00 -14.00
C THR A 47 16.21 2.12 -13.74
N ARG A 48 16.55 3.37 -14.11
CA ARG A 48 15.59 4.50 -14.06
C ARG A 48 14.29 4.18 -14.81
N ALA A 49 14.39 3.51 -15.96
CA ALA A 49 13.22 3.09 -16.72
C ALA A 49 12.34 2.12 -15.93
N GLN A 50 12.92 1.17 -15.20
CA GLN A 50 12.17 0.26 -14.32
C GLN A 50 11.51 1.00 -13.15
N HIS A 51 12.19 1.97 -12.54
CA HIS A 51 11.60 2.82 -11.50
C HIS A 51 10.41 3.62 -12.04
N LEU A 52 10.58 4.30 -13.18
CA LEU A 52 9.50 5.07 -13.81
C LEU A 52 8.33 4.18 -14.23
N LYS A 53 8.62 3.04 -14.86
CA LYS A 53 7.61 2.06 -15.24
C LYS A 53 6.82 1.60 -14.02
N SER A 54 7.50 1.20 -12.95
CA SER A 54 6.86 0.80 -11.70
C SER A 54 5.98 1.90 -11.09
N TYR A 55 6.33 3.17 -11.26
CA TYR A 55 5.57 4.27 -10.68
C TYR A 55 4.37 4.68 -11.54
N LEU A 56 4.54 4.74 -12.86
CA LEU A 56 3.49 5.15 -13.79
C LEU A 56 2.48 4.03 -14.08
N GLU A 57 2.89 2.77 -13.97
CA GLU A 57 2.03 1.59 -14.17
C GLU A 57 1.55 0.98 -12.85
N ASP A 58 1.79 1.63 -11.71
CA ASP A 58 1.28 1.15 -10.43
C ASP A 58 -0.26 1.20 -10.44
N PRO A 59 -0.98 0.09 -10.17
CA PRO A 59 -2.45 0.05 -10.25
C PRO A 59 -3.16 1.07 -9.35
N THR A 60 -2.52 1.46 -8.25
CA THR A 60 -3.09 2.39 -7.27
C THR A 60 -2.72 3.85 -7.54
N LEU A 61 -1.55 4.10 -8.13
CA LEU A 61 -1.04 5.45 -8.36
C LEU A 61 -1.28 5.95 -9.78
N GLN A 62 -1.39 5.06 -10.78
CA GLN A 62 -1.45 5.42 -12.21
C GLN A 62 -2.55 6.46 -12.51
N ARG A 63 -3.75 6.28 -11.95
CA ARG A 63 -4.90 7.15 -12.21
C ARG A 63 -4.73 8.56 -11.64
N SER A 64 -3.86 8.72 -10.64
CA SER A 64 -3.67 9.99 -9.94
C SER A 64 -2.28 10.59 -10.10
N THR A 65 -1.42 9.94 -10.87
CA THR A 65 -0.06 10.38 -11.13
C THR A 65 0.01 11.06 -12.50
N ARG A 66 0.55 12.27 -12.53
CA ARG A 66 0.78 13.02 -13.77
C ARG A 66 2.22 13.51 -13.85
N ARG A 67 2.73 13.58 -15.07
CA ARG A 67 4.00 14.25 -15.37
C ARG A 67 3.81 15.76 -15.29
N VAL A 68 4.72 16.45 -14.62
CA VAL A 68 4.71 17.91 -14.45
C VAL A 68 5.80 18.57 -15.26
N SER A 69 6.98 17.93 -15.35
CA SER A 69 8.11 18.48 -16.09
C SER A 69 8.28 17.84 -17.47
N SER A 70 8.72 18.63 -18.45
CA SER A 70 8.96 18.19 -19.83
C SER A 70 10.16 17.25 -19.97
N ASP A 71 10.96 17.05 -18.93
CA ASP A 71 12.18 16.23 -18.92
C ASP A 71 12.05 14.90 -18.13
N ASP A 72 10.82 14.51 -17.74
CA ASP A 72 10.56 13.32 -16.92
C ASP A 72 11.26 13.34 -15.55
N THR A 73 11.58 14.51 -15.00
CA THR A 73 12.15 14.59 -13.66
C THR A 73 11.11 14.74 -12.57
N THR A 74 9.96 15.33 -12.87
CA THR A 74 9.00 15.72 -11.83
C THR A 74 7.60 15.19 -12.15
N PHE A 75 7.03 14.50 -11.17
CA PHE A 75 5.71 13.90 -11.24
C PHE A 75 4.89 14.29 -10.00
N ASP A 76 3.60 14.52 -10.18
CA ASP A 76 2.66 14.78 -9.08
C ASP A 76 1.72 13.59 -8.95
N THR A 77 1.61 13.01 -7.75
CA THR A 77 0.55 12.08 -7.38
C THR A 77 -0.46 12.78 -6.49
N VAL A 78 -1.71 12.83 -6.93
CA VAL A 78 -2.84 13.35 -6.15
C VAL A 78 -3.43 12.23 -5.30
N PHE A 79 -3.73 12.50 -4.04
CA PHE A 79 -4.39 11.52 -3.18
C PHE A 79 -5.29 12.21 -2.16
N GLN A 80 -6.26 11.47 -1.63
CA GLN A 80 -7.16 11.93 -0.58
C GLN A 80 -6.83 11.22 0.73
N THR A 81 -6.77 11.97 1.83
CA THR A 81 -6.56 11.43 3.18
C THR A 81 -7.86 10.89 3.78
N THR A 82 -7.77 10.12 4.87
CA THR A 82 -8.93 9.64 5.64
C THR A 82 -9.79 10.78 6.22
N LYS A 83 -9.22 11.98 6.39
CA LYS A 83 -9.95 13.19 6.82
C LYS A 83 -10.65 13.90 5.67
N GLY A 84 -10.49 13.41 4.44
CA GLY A 84 -11.11 13.99 3.25
C GLY A 84 -10.26 15.05 2.54
N ASP A 85 -9.10 15.42 3.09
CA ASP A 85 -8.20 16.41 2.48
C ASP A 85 -7.54 15.86 1.22
N THR A 86 -7.56 16.64 0.14
CA THR A 86 -6.81 16.34 -1.09
C THR A 86 -5.41 16.94 -0.99
N LEU A 87 -4.39 16.10 -1.16
CA LEU A 87 -2.97 16.49 -1.13
C LEU A 87 -2.26 16.07 -2.41
N ILE A 88 -1.13 16.71 -2.71
CA ILE A 88 -0.29 16.40 -3.87
C ILE A 88 1.10 16.03 -3.37
N LEU A 89 1.53 14.80 -3.66
CA LEU A 89 2.90 14.36 -3.47
C LEU A 89 3.68 14.60 -4.77
N ARG A 90 4.64 15.52 -4.73
CA ARG A 90 5.57 15.78 -5.81
C ARG A 90 6.81 14.91 -5.65
N VAL A 91 7.10 14.12 -6.68
CA VAL A 91 8.25 13.21 -6.74
C VAL A 91 9.22 13.75 -7.77
N ASN A 92 10.42 14.11 -7.33
CA ASN A 92 11.51 14.54 -8.18
C ASN A 92 12.57 13.42 -8.30
N ILE A 93 12.87 13.15 -9.56
CA ILE A 93 13.71 12.12 -10.12
C ILE A 93 14.85 12.83 -10.89
N PRO A 94 16.00 13.13 -10.26
CA PRO A 94 17.16 13.71 -10.96
C PRO A 94 17.66 12.86 -12.15
N LEU A 95 18.09 13.53 -13.23
CA LEU A 95 18.63 12.92 -14.47
C LEU A 95 20.08 12.42 -14.38
N GLY A 96 20.56 12.07 -13.17
CA GLY A 96 21.98 11.85 -12.89
C GLY A 96 22.70 11.02 -13.97
N SER A 97 23.84 11.51 -14.44
CA SER A 97 24.68 10.93 -15.49
C SER A 97 25.34 9.60 -15.12
N SER A 98 25.08 9.08 -13.92
CA SER A 98 25.49 7.75 -13.49
C SER A 98 24.32 7.05 -12.81
N PHE A 99 24.04 5.81 -13.24
CA PHE A 99 23.05 4.91 -12.64
C PHE A 99 23.29 4.66 -11.14
N ALA A 100 24.45 5.05 -10.62
CA ALA A 100 24.86 4.83 -9.26
C ALA A 100 24.31 5.85 -8.26
N ALA A 101 23.76 7.02 -8.64
CA ALA A 101 23.47 8.09 -7.67
C ALA A 101 22.06 8.68 -7.78
N PHE A 102 21.04 7.83 -7.83
CA PHE A 102 19.65 8.28 -7.92
C PHE A 102 18.88 7.96 -6.63
N CYS A 103 18.68 8.97 -5.77
CA CYS A 103 17.72 8.91 -4.66
C CYS A 103 16.53 9.82 -4.99
N PRO A 104 15.29 9.29 -5.09
CA PRO A 104 14.13 10.12 -5.34
C PRO A 104 13.90 11.08 -4.17
N THR A 105 13.41 12.27 -4.48
CA THR A 105 12.98 13.25 -3.47
C THR A 105 11.48 13.43 -3.54
N MET A 106 10.82 13.38 -2.39
CA MET A 106 9.37 13.51 -2.30
C MET A 106 9.01 14.72 -1.43
N THR A 107 8.10 15.55 -1.90
CA THR A 107 7.65 16.78 -1.23
C THR A 107 6.13 16.91 -1.33
N LEU A 108 5.49 17.44 -0.29
CA LEU A 108 4.08 17.81 -0.39
C LEU A 108 3.96 19.19 -1.04
N ALA A 109 3.37 19.25 -2.23
CA ALA A 109 3.28 20.47 -3.01
C ALA A 109 2.09 21.33 -2.55
N GLY A 110 2.33 22.64 -2.41
CA GLY A 110 1.26 23.62 -2.21
C GLY A 110 0.58 23.62 -0.84
N VAL A 111 1.15 22.91 0.14
CA VAL A 111 0.61 22.79 1.49
C VAL A 111 1.73 22.89 2.52
N LYS A 112 1.42 23.39 3.71
CA LYS A 112 2.24 23.25 4.92
C LYS A 112 1.51 22.30 5.86
N VAL A 113 2.20 21.25 6.28
CA VAL A 113 1.60 20.21 7.12
C VAL A 113 2.51 19.88 8.30
N ARG A 114 1.90 19.36 9.37
CA ARG A 114 2.61 18.70 10.46
C ARG A 114 2.37 17.19 10.38
N HIS A 115 3.44 16.43 10.21
CA HIS A 115 3.40 14.96 10.18
C HIS A 115 4.79 14.39 10.51
N PRO A 116 4.92 13.25 11.23
CA PRO A 116 6.22 12.67 11.63
C PRO A 116 7.20 12.41 10.46
N TRP A 117 6.66 12.13 9.27
CA TRP A 117 7.47 11.91 8.07
C TRP A 117 7.80 13.16 7.26
N VAL A 118 7.26 14.32 7.61
CA VAL A 118 7.48 15.56 6.86
C VAL A 118 8.31 16.50 7.72
N SER A 119 9.39 17.02 7.16
CA SER A 119 10.26 17.96 7.86
C SER A 119 9.58 19.32 7.99
N GLU A 120 9.23 19.71 9.22
CA GLU A 120 8.69 21.05 9.54
C GLU A 120 9.74 22.16 9.31
N SER A 121 11.04 21.82 9.37
CA SER A 121 12.15 22.74 9.12
C SER A 121 12.45 23.00 7.64
N SER A 122 11.86 22.22 6.72
CA SER A 122 12.07 22.39 5.29
C SER A 122 11.00 23.30 4.69
N SER A 123 11.41 24.36 4.00
CA SER A 123 10.49 25.23 3.25
C SER A 123 9.68 24.48 2.18
N MET A 124 10.13 23.29 1.78
CA MET A 124 9.54 22.49 0.70
C MET A 124 8.71 21.30 1.20
N MET A 125 8.44 21.16 2.50
CA MET A 125 7.65 20.05 3.07
C MET A 125 8.13 18.69 2.58
N ARG A 126 9.44 18.46 2.69
CA ARG A 126 10.11 17.24 2.23
C ARG A 126 9.79 16.06 3.14
N VAL A 127 9.56 14.90 2.51
CA VAL A 127 9.42 13.62 3.22
C VAL A 127 10.81 13.15 3.68
N THR A 128 11.01 13.11 4.99
CA THR A 128 12.29 12.73 5.63
C THR A 128 12.15 11.55 6.58
N GLY A 129 10.94 11.23 7.06
CA GLY A 129 10.74 10.12 8.00
C GLY A 129 10.53 8.75 7.34
N TYR A 130 10.56 8.67 6.01
CA TYR A 130 10.51 7.40 5.28
C TYR A 130 11.93 6.87 5.06
N PRO A 131 12.37 5.81 5.78
CA PRO A 131 13.78 5.40 5.80
C PRO A 131 14.42 5.13 4.43
N PRO A 132 13.73 4.49 3.46
CA PRO A 132 14.32 4.19 2.15
C PRO A 132 14.78 5.40 1.33
N ILE A 133 14.21 6.60 1.55
CA ILE A 133 14.57 7.80 0.77
C ILE A 133 15.42 8.82 1.55
N GLN A 134 15.87 8.46 2.76
CA GLN A 134 16.66 9.36 3.60
C GLN A 134 18.07 9.59 3.04
N SER A 135 18.65 8.56 2.43
CA SER A 135 19.98 8.63 1.83
C SER A 135 20.05 7.73 0.61
N GLU A 136 20.99 8.04 -0.28
CA GLU A 136 21.28 7.22 -1.46
C GLU A 136 21.66 5.78 -1.09
N GLN A 137 22.37 5.60 0.02
CA GLN A 137 22.74 4.27 0.51
C GLN A 137 21.52 3.49 1.01
N ALA A 138 20.62 4.14 1.76
CA ALA A 138 19.37 3.52 2.22
C ALA A 138 18.49 3.11 1.04
N TRP A 139 18.40 3.96 0.01
CA TRP A 139 17.66 3.67 -1.21
C TRP A 139 18.21 2.43 -1.91
N LYS A 140 19.52 2.36 -2.14
CA LYS A 140 20.19 1.19 -2.75
C LYS A 140 19.97 -0.08 -1.94
N ASN A 141 20.11 0.00 -0.62
CA ASN A 141 19.97 -1.15 0.27
C ASN A 141 18.52 -1.65 0.35
N SER A 142 17.53 -0.78 0.10
CA SER A 142 16.12 -1.15 0.14
C SER A 142 15.72 -2.11 -0.99
N ASN A 143 16.42 -2.08 -2.12
CA ASN A 143 16.07 -2.81 -3.34
C ASN A 143 14.60 -2.60 -3.78
N MET A 144 14.01 -1.45 -3.45
CA MET A 144 12.63 -1.11 -3.77
C MET A 144 12.52 -0.39 -5.11
N LEU A 145 11.42 -0.63 -5.83
CA LEU A 145 11.05 0.17 -6.99
C LEU A 145 10.36 1.48 -6.56
N LEU A 146 10.35 2.46 -7.45
CA LEU A 146 9.83 3.80 -7.12
C LEU A 146 8.32 3.77 -6.86
N GLY A 147 7.55 3.02 -7.63
CA GLY A 147 6.10 2.89 -7.42
C GLY A 147 5.78 2.38 -6.02
N ALA A 148 6.47 1.31 -5.58
CA ALA A 148 6.31 0.76 -4.24
C ALA A 148 6.65 1.80 -3.15
N ALA A 149 7.74 2.55 -3.32
CA ALA A 149 8.16 3.57 -2.36
C ALA A 149 7.14 4.74 -2.28
N VAL A 150 6.64 5.22 -3.42
CA VAL A 150 5.62 6.26 -3.45
C VAL A 150 4.31 5.76 -2.85
N HIS A 151 3.92 4.52 -3.16
CA HIS A 151 2.73 3.88 -2.63
C HIS A 151 2.77 3.81 -1.10
N GLU A 152 3.89 3.39 -0.50
CA GLU A 152 4.03 3.36 0.96
C GLU A 152 3.91 4.73 1.60
N VAL A 153 4.51 5.75 1.00
CA VAL A 153 4.40 7.14 1.49
C VAL A 153 2.97 7.65 1.40
N VAL A 154 2.30 7.45 0.27
CA VAL A 154 0.89 7.83 0.08
C VAL A 154 0.00 7.07 1.07
N LYS A 155 0.15 5.75 1.17
CA LYS A 155 -0.60 4.91 2.11
C LYS A 155 -0.41 5.37 3.56
N ASN A 156 0.82 5.70 3.96
CA ASN A 156 1.07 6.23 5.30
C ASN A 156 0.36 7.58 5.51
N PHE A 157 0.36 8.49 4.54
CA PHE A 157 -0.38 9.75 4.66
C PHE A 157 -1.91 9.58 4.60
N GLN A 158 -2.41 8.50 4.01
CA GLN A 158 -3.83 8.19 4.05
C GLN A 158 -4.25 7.67 5.43
N LEU A 159 -3.48 6.73 5.98
CA LEU A 159 -3.75 6.13 7.30
C LEU A 159 -3.48 7.11 8.45
N ASN A 160 -2.35 7.81 8.37
CA ASN A 160 -1.90 8.81 9.34
C ASN A 160 -1.96 10.19 8.70
N ALA A 161 -3.18 10.72 8.56
CA ALA A 161 -3.45 11.98 7.86
C ALA A 161 -2.63 13.15 8.44
N PRO A 162 -1.79 13.83 7.63
CA PRO A 162 -1.07 15.03 8.04
C PRO A 162 -2.02 16.12 8.55
N GLN A 163 -1.62 16.87 9.57
CA GLN A 163 -2.36 18.05 10.00
C GLN A 163 -2.03 19.21 9.06
N VAL A 164 -3.00 19.61 8.23
CA VAL A 164 -2.85 20.76 7.32
C VAL A 164 -2.84 22.05 8.15
N LEU A 165 -1.74 22.81 8.06
CA LEU A 165 -1.57 24.08 8.76
C LEU A 165 -1.93 25.26 7.85
N ASP A 166 -1.51 25.20 6.59
CA ASP A 166 -1.77 26.24 5.59
C ASP A 166 -1.74 25.63 4.18
N ILE A 167 -2.55 26.18 3.27
CA ILE A 167 -2.57 25.79 1.85
C ILE A 167 -2.03 26.97 1.07
N THR A 168 -0.81 26.83 0.58
CA THR A 168 -0.11 27.89 -0.15
C THR A 168 -0.49 27.95 -1.63
N ASP A 169 -1.05 26.87 -2.16
CA ASP A 169 -1.47 26.80 -3.57
C ASP A 169 -2.97 27.11 -3.74
N ASN A 170 -3.26 28.04 -4.65
CA ASN A 170 -4.64 28.51 -4.89
C ASN A 170 -5.52 27.44 -5.56
N GLY A 171 -4.94 26.57 -6.39
CA GLY A 171 -5.67 25.47 -7.03
C GLY A 171 -6.10 24.42 -6.02
N LEU A 172 -5.18 24.03 -5.13
CA LEU A 172 -5.47 23.12 -4.02
C LEU A 172 -6.50 23.71 -3.05
N ARG A 173 -6.40 25.00 -2.75
CA ARG A 173 -7.37 25.71 -1.91
C ARG A 173 -8.77 25.65 -2.50
N SER A 174 -8.92 25.92 -3.80
CA SER A 174 -10.21 25.83 -4.51
C SER A 174 -10.83 24.43 -4.43
N ILE A 175 -10.01 23.39 -4.63
CA ILE A 175 -10.44 21.97 -4.57
C ILE A 175 -10.94 21.61 -3.16
N GLN A 176 -10.25 22.07 -2.11
CA GLN A 176 -10.67 21.80 -0.74
C GLN A 176 -11.91 22.61 -0.32
N THR A 177 -12.01 23.88 -0.72
CA THR A 177 -13.17 24.73 -0.38
C THR A 177 -14.48 24.29 -1.01
N LYS A 178 -14.42 23.69 -2.21
CA LYS A 178 -15.61 23.12 -2.87
C LYS A 178 -16.21 21.94 -2.11
N LYS A 179 -15.46 21.30 -1.19
CA LYS A 179 -15.95 20.25 -0.30
C LYS A 179 -16.41 20.76 1.07
N THR A 180 -15.84 21.84 1.60
CA THR A 180 -16.20 22.39 2.93
C THR A 180 -17.41 23.34 2.92
N ALA A 181 -17.98 23.67 1.77
CA ALA A 181 -19.21 24.47 1.68
C ALA A 181 -20.47 23.73 2.19
N GLY A 182 -20.36 22.45 2.59
CA GLY A 182 -21.41 21.70 3.28
C GLY A 182 -21.36 21.75 4.82
N THR A 183 -20.44 22.49 5.44
CA THR A 183 -20.40 22.57 6.92
C THR A 183 -19.75 23.87 7.38
N ARG A 184 -20.56 24.88 7.71
CA ARG A 184 -20.11 26.19 8.19
C ARG A 184 -19.81 26.18 9.70
N THR A 185 -18.56 26.54 10.00
CA THR A 185 -18.04 27.49 11.02
C THR A 185 -18.41 27.38 12.53
N PRO A 186 -17.42 27.55 13.43
CA PRO A 186 -17.62 27.68 14.87
C PRO A 186 -17.83 29.15 15.27
N THR A 187 -18.96 29.44 15.93
CA THR A 187 -19.16 30.68 16.68
C THR A 187 -19.37 30.33 18.14
N GLN A 188 -18.58 30.96 19.00
CA GLN A 188 -18.58 30.80 20.46
C GLN A 188 -19.95 31.15 21.08
N THR A 189 -20.43 30.32 22.02
CA THR A 189 -21.20 30.70 23.23
C THR A 189 -21.35 29.46 24.16
N PRO A 190 -21.58 29.63 25.49
CA PRO A 190 -21.17 28.68 26.52
C PRO A 190 -22.37 27.86 27.10
N PRO A 191 -22.19 27.05 28.17
CA PRO A 191 -22.49 25.61 28.17
C PRO A 191 -23.92 25.26 28.61
N ARG A 192 -24.42 24.10 28.16
CA ARG A 192 -25.53 23.42 28.85
C ARG A 192 -25.36 21.91 28.88
N SER A 193 -25.70 21.36 30.04
CA SER A 193 -25.39 20.04 30.57
C SER A 193 -26.33 18.92 30.07
N ASN A 194 -25.79 17.70 30.07
CA ASN A 194 -26.38 16.39 30.39
C ASN A 194 -27.24 15.59 29.38
N ASN A 195 -26.69 14.39 29.09
CA ASN A 195 -27.24 13.03 29.31
C ASN A 195 -27.72 12.15 28.13
N GLY A 196 -27.23 10.89 28.18
CA GLY A 196 -27.79 9.66 27.58
C GLY A 196 -27.23 9.32 26.19
N MET A 197 -26.28 8.42 25.94
CA MET A 197 -26.09 7.00 26.30
C MET A 197 -27.08 6.03 25.61
N TYR A 198 -26.51 5.14 24.77
CA TYR A 198 -26.99 3.84 24.20
C TYR A 198 -28.35 3.81 23.44
N ASN A 199 -28.59 3.05 22.37
CA ASN A 199 -27.96 1.85 21.83
C ASN A 199 -28.42 1.62 20.37
N SER A 200 -27.55 0.99 19.58
CA SER A 200 -27.78 0.05 18.46
C SER A 200 -29.20 -0.22 17.94
N THR A 201 -29.38 -0.12 16.62
CA THR A 201 -30.27 -1.04 15.90
C THR A 201 -29.71 -1.45 14.55
N SER A 202 -29.80 -2.75 14.34
CA SER A 202 -29.39 -3.59 13.22
C SER A 202 -29.87 -3.16 11.83
N SER A 203 -28.99 -3.40 10.87
CA SER A 203 -29.26 -3.43 9.45
C SER A 203 -30.11 -4.66 9.09
N THR A 204 -31.31 -4.42 8.55
CA THR A 204 -32.07 -5.45 7.84
C THR A 204 -31.79 -5.26 6.35
N ARG A 205 -31.09 -6.24 5.77
CA ARG A 205 -31.03 -6.43 4.31
C ARG A 205 -32.40 -6.96 3.87
N SER A 206 -33.05 -6.29 2.94
CA SER A 206 -34.07 -6.89 2.08
C SER A 206 -33.76 -6.58 0.62
N SER A 207 -33.73 -7.66 -0.14
CA SER A 207 -33.55 -7.75 -1.58
C SER A 207 -34.77 -7.20 -2.34
N HIS A 208 -34.53 -6.80 -3.59
CA HIS A 208 -35.51 -6.46 -4.62
C HIS A 208 -36.44 -5.28 -4.34
N ASP A 209 -36.19 -4.17 -5.03
CA ASP A 209 -37.21 -3.56 -5.90
C ASP A 209 -36.53 -2.62 -6.91
N ASP A 210 -36.79 -2.86 -8.20
CA ASP A 210 -36.55 -1.95 -9.33
C ASP A 210 -37.55 -0.77 -9.32
N ALA A 211 -37.93 -0.30 -8.13
CA ALA A 211 -38.77 0.88 -8.00
C ALA A 211 -37.87 2.12 -8.12
N PRO A 212 -38.19 3.10 -9.00
CA PRO A 212 -37.54 4.39 -8.95
C PRO A 212 -37.66 4.95 -7.52
N PRO A 213 -36.64 5.67 -7.02
CA PRO A 213 -36.66 6.19 -5.66
C PRO A 213 -37.96 6.93 -5.40
N SER A 214 -38.64 6.57 -4.31
CA SER A 214 -39.84 7.28 -3.87
C SER A 214 -39.49 8.77 -3.72
N TYR A 215 -40.21 9.64 -4.43
CA TYR A 215 -40.06 11.10 -4.35
C TYR A 215 -40.25 11.65 -2.92
N ASN A 216 -40.70 10.83 -1.97
CA ASN A 216 -40.77 11.19 -0.55
C ASN A 216 -39.40 11.42 0.10
N VAL A 217 -38.29 10.95 -0.49
CA VAL A 217 -36.93 11.26 0.03
C VAL A 217 -36.56 12.74 -0.17
N VAL A 218 -37.26 13.46 -1.06
CA VAL A 218 -37.04 14.91 -1.25
C VAL A 218 -37.86 15.74 -0.24
N ALA A 219 -38.86 15.15 0.42
CA ALA A 219 -39.74 15.87 1.34
C ALA A 219 -39.21 15.91 2.79
N GLU A 220 -38.36 14.97 3.20
CA GLU A 220 -37.79 14.93 4.55
C GLU A 220 -36.40 15.60 4.66
N ALA A 221 -35.84 16.05 3.53
CA ALA A 221 -34.72 16.98 3.52
C ALA A 221 -35.25 18.41 3.70
N GLU A 222 -35.58 18.79 4.93
CA GLU A 222 -35.80 20.20 5.27
C GLU A 222 -34.59 21.02 4.81
N SER A 223 -34.79 21.85 3.78
CA SER A 223 -33.87 22.87 3.27
C SER A 223 -32.72 22.44 2.34
N THR A 224 -32.94 21.50 1.41
CA THR A 224 -32.24 21.62 0.12
C THR A 224 -33.03 22.58 -0.78
N PRO A 225 -32.53 23.79 -1.09
CA PRO A 225 -33.21 24.65 -2.05
C PRO A 225 -33.37 23.86 -3.34
N ALA A 226 -34.60 23.83 -3.87
CA ALA A 226 -34.85 23.30 -5.19
C ALA A 226 -33.82 23.90 -6.15
N PRO A 227 -33.27 23.13 -7.10
CA PRO A 227 -32.32 23.68 -8.07
C PRO A 227 -32.96 24.93 -8.67
N GLU A 228 -32.29 26.08 -8.52
CA GLU A 228 -32.78 27.36 -9.03
C GLU A 228 -32.88 27.23 -10.55
N ILE A 229 -34.09 26.95 -11.05
CA ILE A 229 -34.37 27.07 -12.46
C ILE A 229 -34.35 28.58 -12.72
N PRO A 230 -33.43 29.08 -13.57
CA PRO A 230 -33.35 30.50 -13.85
C PRO A 230 -34.60 30.91 -14.63
N MET A 231 -35.63 31.33 -13.90
CA MET A 231 -36.87 31.82 -14.46
C MET A 231 -36.68 33.28 -14.88
N PRO A 232 -37.21 33.70 -16.04
CA PRO A 232 -37.24 35.11 -16.40
C PRO A 232 -37.98 35.89 -15.29
N PRO A 233 -37.48 37.08 -14.91
CA PRO A 233 -38.12 37.91 -13.91
C PRO A 233 -39.50 38.34 -14.41
N ILE A 234 -40.49 38.32 -13.50
CA ILE A 234 -41.85 38.75 -13.83
C ILE A 234 -41.82 40.26 -14.17
N PRO A 235 -42.23 40.66 -15.39
CA PRO A 235 -42.28 42.06 -15.78
C PRO A 235 -43.27 42.83 -14.89
N SER A 236 -42.89 44.04 -14.48
CA SER A 236 -43.76 44.94 -13.72
C SER A 236 -44.74 45.71 -14.59
N THR A 237 -44.50 45.73 -15.90
CA THR A 237 -45.31 46.41 -16.93
C THR A 237 -45.35 45.53 -18.18
N TYR A 238 -46.44 45.65 -18.94
CA TYR A 238 -46.64 44.92 -20.19
C TYR A 238 -46.98 45.93 -21.27
N ASP A 239 -45.99 46.30 -22.10
CA ASP A 239 -46.18 47.28 -23.16
C ASP A 239 -47.29 46.86 -24.13
N GLU A 240 -47.50 45.55 -24.30
CA GLU A 240 -48.57 44.97 -25.12
C GLU A 240 -49.97 45.26 -24.56
N VAL A 241 -50.09 45.47 -23.25
CA VAL A 241 -51.34 45.84 -22.57
C VAL A 241 -51.50 47.35 -22.52
N ASP A 242 -50.41 48.09 -22.26
CA ASP A 242 -50.42 49.56 -22.17
C ASP A 242 -50.74 50.23 -23.52
N ASN A 243 -50.47 49.56 -24.64
CA ASN A 243 -50.75 50.06 -25.99
C ASN A 243 -52.07 49.54 -26.59
N ALA A 244 -52.79 48.65 -25.90
CA ALA A 244 -54.06 48.12 -26.38
C ALA A 244 -55.22 49.10 -26.11
N SER A 245 -56.16 49.19 -27.04
CA SER A 245 -57.39 49.97 -26.84
C SER A 245 -58.32 49.28 -25.85
N ARG A 246 -59.26 50.05 -25.27
CA ARG A 246 -60.20 49.52 -24.28
C ARG A 246 -61.15 48.49 -24.90
N GLU A 247 -61.53 48.70 -26.15
CA GLU A 247 -62.37 47.80 -26.94
C GLU A 247 -61.65 46.47 -27.22
N GLU A 248 -60.36 46.51 -27.58
CA GLU A 248 -59.54 45.30 -27.78
C GLU A 248 -59.32 44.52 -26.48
N LEU A 249 -59.13 45.22 -25.35
CA LEU A 249 -59.01 44.57 -24.04
C LEU A 249 -60.32 43.89 -23.61
N ASP A 250 -61.47 44.51 -23.85
CA ASP A 250 -62.78 43.91 -23.56
C ASP A 250 -63.07 42.69 -24.44
N GLU A 251 -62.61 42.70 -25.70
CA GLU A 251 -62.72 41.57 -26.64
C GLU A 251 -61.82 40.39 -26.18
N ILE A 252 -60.55 40.66 -25.87
CA ILE A 252 -59.61 39.66 -25.35
C ILE A 252 -60.08 39.07 -24.00
N LEU A 253 -60.73 39.85 -23.14
CA LEU A 253 -61.26 39.38 -21.85
C LEU A 253 -62.57 38.59 -21.97
N GLN A 254 -63.32 38.75 -23.06
CA GLN A 254 -64.58 38.04 -23.29
C GLN A 254 -64.37 36.65 -23.90
N ASP A 255 -63.26 36.42 -24.62
CA ASP A 255 -62.88 35.11 -25.14
C ASP A 255 -61.64 34.54 -24.43
N ASP A 256 -61.88 33.48 -23.66
CA ASP A 256 -60.88 32.74 -22.89
C ASP A 256 -59.78 32.10 -23.76
N LEU A 257 -60.08 31.79 -25.03
CA LEU A 257 -59.14 31.27 -26.01
C LEU A 257 -58.26 32.39 -26.57
N GLU A 258 -58.87 33.55 -26.85
CA GLU A 258 -58.16 34.74 -27.34
C GLU A 258 -57.23 35.32 -26.29
N PHE A 259 -57.66 35.33 -25.02
CA PHE A 259 -56.81 35.63 -23.86
C PHE A 259 -55.58 34.72 -23.79
N LYS A 260 -55.77 33.39 -23.91
CA LYS A 260 -54.64 32.43 -23.90
C LYS A 260 -53.72 32.64 -25.10
N ALA A 261 -54.26 32.91 -26.28
CA ALA A 261 -53.48 33.22 -27.47
C ALA A 261 -52.70 34.55 -27.35
N PHE A 262 -53.25 35.53 -26.63
CA PHE A 262 -52.53 36.75 -26.26
C PHE A 262 -51.40 36.46 -25.28
N VAL A 263 -51.64 35.68 -24.22
CA VAL A 263 -50.60 35.27 -23.25
C VAL A 263 -49.46 34.49 -23.93
N HIS A 264 -49.78 33.59 -24.86
CA HIS A 264 -48.78 32.85 -25.63
C HIS A 264 -47.98 33.73 -26.60
N ARG A 265 -48.48 34.91 -26.99
CA ARG A 265 -47.72 35.88 -27.80
C ARG A 265 -46.71 36.68 -27.00
N LEU A 266 -46.80 36.68 -25.67
CA LEU A 266 -45.85 37.38 -24.81
C LEU A 266 -44.49 36.69 -24.87
N LYS A 267 -43.43 37.48 -25.04
CA LYS A 267 -42.04 36.98 -25.10
C LYS A 267 -41.67 36.12 -23.88
N ILE A 268 -42.17 36.49 -22.71
CA ILE A 268 -41.91 35.73 -21.49
C ILE A 268 -42.52 34.33 -21.51
N SER A 269 -43.66 34.13 -22.18
CA SER A 269 -44.26 32.79 -22.34
C SER A 269 -43.34 31.87 -23.16
N ASP A 270 -42.79 32.40 -24.26
CA ASP A 270 -41.84 31.66 -25.11
C ASP A 270 -40.54 31.34 -24.36
N GLU A 271 -40.02 32.27 -23.58
CA GLU A 271 -38.82 32.06 -22.76
C GLU A 271 -39.04 30.96 -21.70
N ILE A 272 -40.17 30.98 -20.98
CA ILE A 272 -40.53 29.97 -19.99
C ILE A 272 -40.65 28.58 -20.66
N PHE A 273 -41.33 28.51 -21.81
CA PHE A 273 -41.50 27.25 -22.53
C PHE A 273 -40.16 26.70 -23.04
N THR A 274 -39.30 27.57 -23.57
CA THR A 274 -37.96 27.21 -24.04
C THR A 274 -37.09 26.66 -22.90
N ILE A 275 -37.09 27.31 -21.73
CA ILE A 275 -36.37 26.84 -20.55
C ILE A 275 -36.92 25.47 -20.10
N GLY A 276 -38.25 25.32 -20.04
CA GLY A 276 -38.89 24.06 -19.66
C GLY A 276 -38.53 22.91 -20.61
N SER A 277 -38.64 23.12 -21.92
CA SER A 277 -38.29 22.13 -22.94
C SER A 277 -36.81 21.75 -22.86
N SER A 278 -35.91 22.74 -22.78
CA SER A 278 -34.47 22.49 -22.66
C SER A 278 -34.12 21.62 -21.44
N ARG A 279 -34.80 21.83 -20.31
CA ARG A 279 -34.55 21.02 -19.09
C ARG A 279 -35.09 19.60 -19.21
N LEU A 280 -36.24 19.42 -19.86
CA LEU A 280 -36.75 18.09 -20.14
C LEU A 280 -35.81 17.33 -21.07
N ASP A 281 -35.32 17.98 -22.13
CA ASP A 281 -34.38 17.39 -23.07
C ASP A 281 -33.04 17.02 -22.38
N GLU A 282 -32.49 17.92 -21.56
CA GLU A 282 -31.31 17.64 -20.74
C GLU A 282 -31.52 16.46 -19.79
N ASN A 283 -32.69 16.37 -19.15
CA ASN A 283 -33.01 15.27 -18.24
C ASN A 283 -33.07 13.93 -19.00
N VAL A 284 -33.72 13.90 -20.16
CA VAL A 284 -33.78 12.71 -21.02
C VAL A 284 -32.38 12.28 -21.46
N LEU A 285 -31.52 13.23 -21.86
CA LEU A 285 -30.14 12.93 -22.22
C LEU A 285 -29.35 12.33 -21.05
N LEU A 286 -29.45 12.94 -19.85
CA LEU A 286 -28.79 12.45 -18.65
C LEU A 286 -29.31 11.07 -18.24
N ALA A 287 -30.62 10.82 -18.35
CA ALA A 287 -31.21 9.52 -18.04
C ALA A 287 -30.65 8.43 -18.96
N ASN A 288 -30.53 8.72 -20.27
CA ASN A 288 -29.95 7.79 -21.23
C ASN A 288 -28.46 7.55 -20.98
N GLU A 289 -27.69 8.60 -20.66
CA GLU A 289 -26.27 8.47 -20.32
C GLU A 289 -26.08 7.62 -19.05
N ASN A 290 -26.87 7.89 -18.01
CA ASN A 290 -26.84 7.12 -16.77
C ASN A 290 -27.17 5.64 -17.00
N LEU A 291 -28.16 5.35 -17.86
CA LEU A 291 -28.53 3.99 -18.23
C LEU A 291 -27.38 3.26 -18.97
N GLU A 292 -26.67 3.95 -19.87
CA GLU A 292 -25.49 3.40 -20.54
C GLU A 292 -24.34 3.12 -19.55
N GLN A 293 -24.12 4.04 -18.59
CA GLN A 293 -23.11 3.89 -17.56
C GLN A 293 -23.43 2.72 -16.61
N GLU A 294 -24.70 2.45 -16.32
CA GLU A 294 -25.12 1.33 -15.47
C GLU A 294 -24.63 -0.02 -16.03
N ALA A 295 -24.77 -0.25 -17.33
CA ALA A 295 -24.32 -1.49 -17.97
C ALA A 295 -22.79 -1.67 -17.86
N LYS A 296 -22.04 -0.57 -18.04
CA LYS A 296 -20.58 -0.56 -17.89
C LYS A 296 -20.18 -0.84 -16.44
N LEU A 297 -20.88 -0.23 -15.47
CA LEU A 297 -20.65 -0.44 -14.04
C LEU A 297 -20.94 -1.88 -13.61
N LYS A 298 -22.05 -2.48 -14.05
CA LYS A 298 -22.38 -3.89 -13.77
C LYS A 298 -21.31 -4.83 -14.32
N THR A 299 -20.83 -4.57 -15.54
CA THR A 299 -19.75 -5.36 -16.16
C THR A 299 -18.47 -5.27 -15.33
N LEU A 300 -18.04 -4.05 -15.00
CA LEU A 300 -16.83 -3.82 -14.21
C LEU A 300 -16.94 -4.43 -12.80
N GLN A 301 -18.12 -4.35 -12.17
CA GLN A 301 -18.38 -4.96 -10.87
C GLN A 301 -18.25 -6.49 -10.96
N SER A 302 -18.76 -7.12 -12.02
CA SER A 302 -18.62 -8.56 -12.25
C SER A 302 -17.14 -8.95 -12.39
N GLU A 303 -16.38 -8.21 -13.21
CA GLU A 303 -14.95 -8.45 -13.42
C GLU A 303 -14.14 -8.32 -12.11
N VAL A 304 -14.41 -7.27 -11.33
CA VAL A 304 -13.76 -7.07 -10.02
C VAL A 304 -14.07 -8.22 -9.07
N ASN A 305 -15.32 -8.68 -9.02
CA ASN A 305 -15.72 -9.80 -8.18
C ASN A 305 -15.02 -11.11 -8.60
N GLU A 306 -14.88 -11.35 -9.90
CA GLU A 306 -14.18 -12.51 -10.44
C GLU A 306 -12.68 -12.48 -10.12
N LEU A 307 -12.03 -11.33 -10.34
CA LEU A 307 -10.62 -11.12 -10.01
C LEU A 307 -10.37 -11.29 -8.50
N HIS A 308 -11.25 -10.73 -7.67
CA HIS A 308 -11.17 -10.87 -6.22
C HIS A 308 -11.32 -12.33 -5.78
N SER A 309 -12.29 -13.07 -6.35
CA SER A 309 -12.48 -14.49 -6.09
C SER A 309 -11.25 -15.31 -6.49
N THR A 310 -10.69 -15.02 -7.66
CA THR A 310 -9.48 -15.68 -8.20
C THR A 310 -8.27 -15.42 -7.31
N LEU A 311 -8.06 -14.16 -6.91
CA LEU A 311 -6.96 -13.79 -6.01
C LEU A 311 -7.07 -14.51 -4.68
N LYS A 312 -8.27 -14.53 -4.08
CA LYS A 312 -8.53 -15.23 -2.82
C LYS A 312 -8.20 -16.72 -2.93
N SER A 313 -8.66 -17.38 -3.99
CA SER A 313 -8.38 -18.79 -4.25
C SER A 313 -6.87 -19.06 -4.37
N LYS A 314 -6.13 -18.21 -5.11
CA LYS A 314 -4.67 -18.33 -5.23
C LYS A 314 -3.94 -18.09 -3.91
N LEU A 315 -4.40 -17.13 -3.11
CA LEU A 315 -3.82 -16.84 -1.80
C LEU A 315 -4.04 -18.02 -0.83
N ASP A 316 -5.23 -18.61 -0.84
CA ASP A 316 -5.54 -19.80 -0.03
C ASP A 316 -4.67 -21.00 -0.45
N ALA A 317 -4.47 -21.20 -1.76
CA ALA A 317 -3.57 -22.23 -2.27
C ALA A 317 -2.10 -21.97 -1.88
N PHE A 318 -1.64 -20.73 -2.02
CA PHE A 318 -0.28 -20.33 -1.64
C PHE A 318 -0.05 -20.55 -0.14
N SER A 319 -0.97 -20.13 0.73
CA SER A 319 -0.83 -20.30 2.18
C SER A 319 -0.78 -21.78 2.61
N LYS A 320 -1.46 -22.67 1.89
CA LYS A 320 -1.34 -24.12 2.11
C LYS A 320 0.06 -24.62 1.73
N LEU A 321 0.54 -24.26 0.54
CA LEU A 321 1.87 -24.65 0.07
C LEU A 321 2.98 -24.09 0.94
N GLU A 322 2.84 -22.85 1.42
CA GLU A 322 3.79 -22.22 2.34
C GLU A 322 3.88 -23.01 3.65
N LYS A 323 2.74 -23.41 4.24
CA LYS A 323 2.74 -24.26 5.44
C LYS A 323 3.36 -25.63 5.20
N GLU A 324 3.09 -26.25 4.05
CA GLU A 324 3.71 -27.52 3.69
C GLU A 324 5.23 -27.37 3.52
N GLN A 325 5.66 -26.29 2.85
CA GLN A 325 7.07 -25.95 2.69
C GLN A 325 7.74 -25.71 4.04
N ASP A 326 7.12 -24.96 4.95
CA ASP A 326 7.65 -24.71 6.29
C ASP A 326 7.86 -26.01 7.06
N VAL A 327 6.95 -26.98 6.94
CA VAL A 327 7.10 -28.30 7.57
C VAL A 327 8.26 -29.09 6.97
N ILE A 328 8.44 -29.06 5.64
CA ILE A 328 9.51 -29.80 4.94
C ILE A 328 10.87 -29.14 5.18
N CYS A 329 10.92 -27.81 5.15
CA CYS A 329 12.13 -27.03 5.32
C CYS A 329 12.48 -26.78 6.79
N ALA A 330 11.57 -27.09 7.73
CA ALA A 330 11.85 -26.97 9.15
C ALA A 330 13.10 -27.78 9.49
N PRO A 331 14.12 -27.15 10.12
CA PRO A 331 15.27 -27.89 10.59
C PRO A 331 14.78 -28.98 11.57
N PRO A 332 15.36 -30.19 11.52
CA PRO A 332 14.99 -31.26 12.43
C PRO A 332 15.09 -30.78 13.88
N ASP A 333 14.01 -30.93 14.65
CA ASP A 333 14.04 -30.58 16.07
C ASP A 333 15.08 -31.46 16.77
N LEU A 334 16.17 -30.83 17.21
CA LEU A 334 17.30 -31.49 17.84
C LEU A 334 16.86 -32.29 19.07
N LYS A 335 15.92 -31.77 19.86
CA LYS A 335 15.38 -32.48 21.02
C LYS A 335 14.58 -33.71 20.62
N SER A 336 13.74 -33.61 19.59
CA SER A 336 13.01 -34.75 19.03
C SER A 336 13.94 -35.81 18.45
N THR A 337 14.98 -35.40 17.72
CA THR A 337 15.97 -36.33 17.16
C THR A 337 16.80 -37.02 18.24
N ILE A 338 17.24 -36.31 19.29
CA ILE A 338 17.92 -36.88 20.45
C ILE A 338 17.03 -37.91 21.14
N LYS A 339 15.74 -37.59 21.37
CA LYS A 339 14.78 -38.55 21.96
C LYS A 339 14.62 -39.82 21.12
N LYS A 340 14.46 -39.67 19.79
CA LYS A 340 14.38 -40.82 18.87
C LYS A 340 15.67 -41.65 18.90
N LEU A 341 16.83 -41.00 18.92
CA LEU A 341 18.13 -41.65 18.99
C LEU A 341 18.33 -42.37 20.34
N GLN A 342 17.81 -41.81 21.44
CA GLN A 342 17.84 -42.45 22.75
C GLN A 342 16.98 -43.70 22.80
N LYS A 343 15.78 -43.65 22.21
CA LYS A 343 14.94 -44.83 22.05
C LYS A 343 15.64 -45.91 21.24
N ALA A 344 16.15 -45.57 20.06
CA ALA A 344 16.87 -46.52 19.20
C ALA A 344 18.15 -47.06 19.85
N LYS A 345 18.84 -46.27 20.69
CA LYS A 345 19.98 -46.75 21.49
C LYS A 345 19.50 -47.83 22.47
N LYS A 346 18.43 -47.55 23.22
CA LYS A 346 17.86 -48.49 24.20
C LYS A 346 17.38 -49.78 23.55
N GLU A 347 16.65 -49.68 22.44
CA GLU A 347 16.20 -50.82 21.63
C GLU A 347 17.39 -51.68 21.19
N ALA A 348 18.49 -51.05 20.71
CA ALA A 348 19.67 -51.84 20.34
C ALA A 348 20.36 -52.54 21.51
N PHE A 349 20.30 -51.96 22.71
CA PHE A 349 20.80 -52.61 23.91
C PHE A 349 19.91 -53.80 24.28
N GLU A 350 18.60 -53.60 24.32
CA GLU A 350 17.61 -54.65 24.62
C GLU A 350 17.72 -55.83 23.65
N GLU A 351 17.80 -55.56 22.34
CA GLU A 351 18.02 -56.60 21.31
C GLU A 351 19.32 -57.38 21.54
N SER A 352 20.38 -56.74 22.04
CA SER A 352 21.63 -57.46 22.36
C SER A 352 21.53 -58.31 23.62
N GLU A 353 20.72 -57.91 24.59
CA GLU A 353 20.46 -58.71 25.80
C GLU A 353 19.57 -59.90 25.46
N GLU A 354 18.53 -59.69 24.64
CA GLU A 354 17.66 -60.77 24.15
C GLU A 354 18.47 -61.83 23.37
N LEU A 355 19.38 -61.41 22.50
CA LEU A 355 20.30 -62.33 21.81
C LEU A 355 21.21 -63.11 22.78
N ALA A 356 21.60 -62.51 23.91
CA ALA A 356 22.42 -63.17 24.91
C ALA A 356 21.60 -64.18 25.74
N GLU A 357 20.37 -63.81 26.11
CA GLU A 357 19.42 -64.68 26.79
C GLU A 357 19.04 -65.88 25.91
N GLU A 358 18.66 -65.65 24.65
CA GLU A 358 18.34 -66.70 23.66
C GLU A 358 19.51 -67.68 23.48
N TRP A 359 20.75 -67.18 23.40
CA TRP A 359 21.91 -68.06 23.27
C TRP A 359 22.18 -68.90 24.53
N VAL A 360 21.92 -68.36 25.73
CA VAL A 360 22.09 -69.08 26.99
C VAL A 360 20.99 -70.14 27.19
N ASP A 361 19.75 -69.79 26.86
CA ASP A 361 18.58 -70.64 27.12
C ASP A 361 18.39 -71.72 26.04
N ASP A 362 18.47 -71.34 24.75
CA ASP A 362 18.18 -72.25 23.64
C ASP A 362 19.45 -72.89 23.05
N GLY A 363 20.63 -72.30 23.29
CA GLY A 363 21.90 -72.81 22.77
C GLY A 363 21.98 -72.87 21.24
N VAL A 364 21.14 -72.09 20.55
CA VAL A 364 20.98 -72.16 19.09
C VAL A 364 22.11 -71.42 18.38
N GLY A 365 22.81 -72.14 17.49
CA GLY A 365 23.87 -71.59 16.63
C GLY A 365 25.29 -71.88 17.12
N THR A 366 26.28 -71.47 16.34
CA THR A 366 27.69 -71.59 16.74
C THR A 366 28.12 -70.40 17.59
N VAL A 367 29.15 -70.59 18.44
CA VAL A 367 29.73 -69.50 19.25
C VAL A 367 30.16 -68.32 18.37
N ASP A 368 30.71 -68.61 17.19
CA ASP A 368 31.13 -67.58 16.23
C ASP A 368 29.95 -66.79 15.68
N ASP A 369 28.83 -67.45 15.38
CA ASP A 369 27.60 -66.78 14.91
C ASP A 369 27.00 -65.88 15.99
N PHE A 370 26.96 -66.35 17.24
CA PHE A 370 26.53 -65.54 18.39
C PHE A 370 27.43 -64.32 18.57
N CYS A 371 28.74 -64.52 18.64
CA CYS A 371 29.71 -63.44 18.83
C CYS A 371 29.57 -62.40 17.73
N LYS A 372 29.37 -62.82 16.48
CA LYS A 372 29.16 -61.91 15.36
C LYS A 372 27.90 -61.05 15.54
N ARG A 373 26.74 -61.66 15.80
CA ARG A 373 25.46 -60.93 15.94
C ARG A 373 25.46 -60.01 17.16
N PHE A 374 25.93 -60.51 18.30
CA PHE A 374 26.00 -59.75 19.55
C PHE A 374 26.93 -58.53 19.41
N LEU A 375 28.13 -58.72 18.82
CA LEU A 375 29.06 -57.61 18.60
C LEU A 375 28.54 -56.61 17.57
N GLU A 376 27.88 -57.05 16.50
CA GLU A 376 27.22 -56.17 15.54
C GLU A 376 26.18 -55.28 16.23
N GLN A 377 25.36 -55.86 17.11
CA GLN A 377 24.32 -55.14 17.82
C GLN A 377 24.88 -54.18 18.88
N ARG A 378 25.89 -54.61 19.65
CA ARG A 378 26.59 -53.74 20.60
C ARG A 378 27.34 -52.60 19.92
N LYS A 379 27.90 -52.85 18.73
CA LYS A 379 28.51 -51.79 17.90
C LYS A 379 27.49 -50.74 17.50
N VAL A 380 26.26 -51.15 17.13
CA VAL A 380 25.16 -50.22 16.84
C VAL A 380 24.77 -49.41 18.07
N HIS A 381 24.63 -50.04 19.24
CA HIS A 381 24.37 -49.35 20.51
C HIS A 381 25.42 -48.26 20.81
N HIS A 382 26.71 -48.62 20.79
CA HIS A 382 27.80 -47.69 21.10
C HIS A 382 27.94 -46.59 20.05
N MET A 383 27.75 -46.90 18.76
CA MET A 383 27.71 -45.88 17.71
C MET A 383 26.59 -44.87 17.93
N ARG A 384 25.38 -45.33 18.29
CA ARG A 384 24.24 -44.45 18.61
C ARG A 384 24.52 -43.60 19.87
N ALA A 385 25.19 -44.17 20.88
CA ALA A 385 25.62 -43.44 22.07
C ALA A 385 26.61 -42.31 21.75
N ALA A 386 27.64 -42.59 20.94
CA ALA A 386 28.62 -41.59 20.51
C ALA A 386 27.97 -40.47 19.68
N LYS A 387 27.08 -40.82 18.75
CA LYS A 387 26.33 -39.81 17.96
C LYS A 387 25.46 -38.92 18.84
N MET A 388 24.84 -39.47 19.89
CA MET A 388 24.04 -38.70 20.83
C MET A 388 24.88 -37.73 21.67
N GLU A 389 26.07 -38.15 22.10
CA GLU A 389 27.00 -37.28 22.82
C GLU A 389 27.45 -36.09 21.94
N ILE A 390 27.76 -36.35 20.67
CA ILE A 390 28.10 -35.30 19.70
C ILE A 390 26.94 -34.31 19.55
N LEU A 391 25.69 -34.80 19.40
CA LEU A 391 24.51 -33.95 19.26
C LEU A 391 24.21 -33.14 20.54
N ASN A 392 24.36 -33.73 21.72
CA ASN A 392 24.19 -33.02 23.00
C ASN A 392 25.26 -31.94 23.22
N ASN A 393 26.49 -32.17 22.75
CA ASN A 393 27.57 -31.20 22.84
C ASN A 393 27.40 -30.03 21.85
N GLN A 394 26.55 -30.16 20.85
CA GLN A 394 26.18 -29.08 19.94
C GLN A 394 25.09 -28.16 20.51
N GLU A 395 24.37 -28.55 21.58
CA GLU A 395 23.40 -27.70 22.28
C GLU A 395 24.03 -26.76 23.34
N ARG A 396 25.30 -26.98 23.71
CA ARG A 396 26.06 -26.13 24.66
C ARG A 396 26.86 -25.07 23.93
#